data_AF-A0A6G0ZJW1-F1
#
_entry.id   AF-A0A6G0ZJW1-F1
#
_cell.length_a   1.000
_cell.length_b   1.000
_cell.length_c   1.000
_cell.angle_alpha   90.00
_cell.angle_beta   90.00
_cell.angle_gamma   90.00
#
_symmetry.space_group_name_H-M   'P 1'
#
loop_
_entity.id
_entity.type
_entity.pdbx_description
1 polymer ?
#
loop_
_entity_poly.entity_id
_entity_poly.type
_entity_poly.pdbx_seq_one_letter_code
_entity_poly.pdbx_strand_id
1 'polypeptide(L)'
;MNKRRMEKTISTPDAIIIKADNMSYSDMLKRIKTSREIEEVGETFNGITKTRDGHPRIALNPEINKIENLKTAIKNTIGNEVSCTRLSDTTVIEIRDADEESTNEEILKVIEV
;
A
#
# COMPACT_ATOMS: atom_id res chain seq x y z
N MET A 1 -3.41 -4.76 -40.75
CA MET A 1 -3.38 -5.27 -39.35
C MET A 1 -2.97 -4.14 -38.42
N ASN A 2 -3.92 -3.55 -37.68
CA ASN A 2 -3.63 -2.50 -36.71
C ASN A 2 -2.96 -3.13 -35.48
N LYS A 3 -1.71 -2.75 -35.20
CA LYS A 3 -1.06 -3.03 -33.91
C LYS A 3 -1.82 -2.23 -32.85
N ARG A 4 -2.68 -2.91 -32.07
CA ARG A 4 -3.24 -2.34 -30.84
C ARG A 4 -2.03 -1.93 -29.99
N ARG A 5 -1.84 -0.62 -29.77
CA ARG A 5 -0.99 -0.15 -28.67
C ARG A 5 -1.62 -0.73 -27.42
N MET A 6 -0.96 -1.70 -26.78
CA MET A 6 -1.30 -2.05 -25.41
C MET A 6 -1.04 -0.76 -24.62
N GLU A 7 -2.10 -0.13 -24.12
CA GLU A 7 -1.97 0.91 -23.12
C GLU A 7 -1.16 0.27 -21.99
N LYS A 8 0.04 0.80 -21.76
CA LYS A 8 0.83 0.44 -20.60
C LYS A 8 0.01 0.94 -19.43
N THR A 9 -0.77 0.06 -18.79
CA THR A 9 -1.50 0.37 -17.57
C THR A 9 -0.46 0.89 -16.60
N ILE A 10 -0.48 2.19 -16.35
CA ILE A 10 0.38 2.81 -15.36
C ILE A 10 -0.20 2.30 -14.03
N SER A 11 0.36 1.20 -13.51
CA SER A 11 0.00 0.70 -12.19
C SER A 11 0.27 1.82 -11.20
N THR A 12 -0.79 2.24 -10.51
CA THR A 12 -0.63 3.20 -9.44
C THR A 12 0.15 2.51 -8.33
N PRO A 13 1.27 3.08 -7.88
CA PRO A 13 1.99 2.49 -6.77
C PRO A 13 1.06 2.40 -5.57
N ASP A 14 1.15 1.27 -4.88
CA ASP A 14 0.48 1.05 -3.61
C ASP A 14 0.69 2.25 -2.69
N ALA A 15 -0.28 2.48 -1.80
CA ALA A 15 -0.19 3.57 -0.86
C ALA A 15 -0.70 3.19 0.52
N ILE A 16 -0.32 3.97 1.52
CA ILE A 16 -0.93 3.92 2.85
C ILE A 16 -1.64 5.24 3.11
N ILE A 17 -2.92 5.18 3.45
CA ILE A 17 -3.67 6.31 4.01
C ILE A 17 -3.57 6.23 5.54
N ILE A 18 -3.19 7.35 6.14
CA ILE A 18 -3.07 7.50 7.59
C ILE A 18 -4.20 8.37 8.08
N LYS A 19 -5.07 7.87 8.97
CA LYS A 19 -6.11 8.68 9.62
C LYS A 19 -5.96 8.64 11.13
N ALA A 20 -6.09 9.82 11.73
CA ALA A 20 -6.12 10.04 13.17
C ALA A 20 -7.23 11.05 13.46
N ASP A 21 -8.13 10.73 14.40
CA ASP A 21 -9.31 11.57 14.65
C ASP A 21 -8.97 12.87 15.38
N ASN A 22 -7.86 12.87 16.15
CA ASN A 22 -7.47 13.97 17.03
C ASN A 22 -6.26 14.77 16.52
N MET A 23 -5.89 14.66 15.23
CA MET A 23 -4.68 15.31 14.72
C MET A 23 -4.85 15.90 13.32
N SER A 24 -4.31 17.11 13.13
CA SER A 24 -4.31 17.76 11.82
C SER A 24 -3.32 17.12 10.84
N TYR A 25 -3.56 17.29 9.53
CA TYR A 25 -2.62 16.89 8.49
C TYR A 25 -1.20 17.39 8.73
N SER A 26 -1.06 18.67 9.07
CA SER A 26 0.25 19.32 9.22
C SER A 26 1.00 18.75 10.41
N ASP A 27 0.32 18.45 11.51
CA ASP A 27 0.92 17.86 12.70
C ASP A 27 1.35 16.42 12.43
N MET A 28 0.50 15.62 11.78
CA MET A 28 0.87 14.26 11.35
C MET A 28 2.08 14.29 10.42
N LEU A 29 2.06 15.15 9.40
CA LEU A 29 3.16 15.28 8.45
C LEU A 29 4.47 15.68 9.14
N LYS A 30 4.39 16.62 10.09
CA LYS A 30 5.55 17.06 10.87
C LYS A 30 6.14 15.88 11.65
N ARG A 31 5.31 15.13 12.39
CA ARG A 31 5.76 13.95 13.15
C ARG A 31 6.39 12.88 12.26
N ILE A 32 5.75 12.55 11.14
CA ILE A 32 6.27 11.57 10.18
C ILE A 32 7.64 12.00 9.67
N LYS A 33 7.80 13.27 9.28
CA LYS A 33 9.07 13.80 8.74
C LYS A 33 10.19 13.95 9.76
N THR A 34 9.86 14.11 11.04
CA THR A 34 10.86 14.27 12.11
C THR A 34 11.18 12.95 12.82
N SER A 35 10.47 11.86 12.49
CA SER A 35 10.66 10.57 13.13
C SER A 35 11.83 9.82 12.53
N ARG A 36 12.80 9.49 13.38
CA ARG A 36 13.96 8.67 13.02
C ARG A 36 13.56 7.24 12.64
N GLU A 37 12.50 6.72 13.27
CA GLU A 37 11.96 5.38 12.99
C GLU A 37 11.36 5.32 11.57
N ILE A 38 10.77 6.43 11.10
CA ILE A 38 10.29 6.56 9.72
C ILE A 38 11.46 6.75 8.73
N GLU A 39 12.48 7.51 9.12
CA GLU A 39 13.69 7.71 8.31
C GLU A 39 14.41 6.39 8.05
N GLU A 40 14.50 5.50 9.06
CA GLU A 40 15.08 4.16 8.95
C GLU A 40 14.31 3.24 7.98
N VAL A 41 13.02 3.50 7.76
CA VAL A 41 12.20 2.84 6.74
C VAL A 41 11.95 3.74 5.53
N GLY A 42 12.69 4.84 5.36
CA GLY A 42 12.45 5.84 4.32
C GLY A 42 12.54 5.30 2.89
N GLU A 43 13.35 4.27 2.67
CA GLU A 43 13.46 3.55 1.39
C GLU A 43 12.18 2.77 1.02
N THR A 44 11.20 2.71 1.93
CA THR A 44 9.90 2.04 1.70
C THR A 44 8.83 2.97 1.11
N PHE A 45 9.11 4.24 0.83
CA PHE A 45 8.12 5.09 0.18
C PHE A 45 8.72 6.18 -0.72
N ASN A 46 8.03 6.46 -1.82
CA ASN A 46 8.39 7.46 -2.82
C ASN A 46 8.07 8.89 -2.39
N GLY A 47 7.05 9.05 -1.54
CA GLY A 47 6.65 10.38 -1.10
C GLY A 47 5.34 10.41 -0.33
N ILE A 48 5.05 11.59 0.20
CA ILE A 48 3.85 11.86 1.01
C ILE A 48 3.04 12.96 0.33
N THR A 49 1.77 12.66 0.09
CA THR A 49 0.77 13.56 -0.49
C THR A 49 -0.43 13.69 0.44
N LYS A 50 -1.34 14.62 0.15
CA LYS A 50 -2.57 14.82 0.91
C LYS A 50 -3.76 14.24 0.12
N THR A 51 -4.61 13.46 0.77
CA THR A 51 -5.88 13.02 0.19
C THR A 51 -6.87 14.18 0.12
N ARG A 52 -7.93 14.03 -0.68
CA ARG A 52 -9.02 15.02 -0.74
C ARG A 52 -9.66 15.27 0.63
N ASP A 53 -9.73 14.23 1.44
CA ASP A 53 -10.35 14.27 2.78
C ASP A 53 -9.39 14.81 3.85
N GLY A 54 -8.17 15.19 3.45
CA GLY A 54 -7.21 15.88 4.30
C GLY A 54 -6.22 14.99 5.04
N HIS A 55 -6.08 13.73 4.67
CA HIS A 55 -5.21 12.78 5.34
C HIS A 55 -3.88 12.57 4.59
N PRO A 56 -2.78 12.21 5.29
CA PRO A 56 -1.57 11.78 4.61
C PRO A 56 -1.77 10.51 3.78
N ARG A 57 -1.27 10.54 2.55
CA ARG A 57 -1.14 9.40 1.63
C ARG A 57 0.34 9.19 1.34
N ILE A 58 0.88 8.06 1.79
CA ILE A 58 2.26 7.64 1.54
C ILE A 58 2.27 6.72 0.33
N ALA A 59 2.94 7.10 -0.75
CA ALA A 59 3.11 6.24 -1.94
C ALA A 59 4.30 5.29 -1.72
N LEU A 60 4.06 3.99 -1.85
CA LEU A 60 5.04 2.94 -1.61
C LEU A 60 5.94 2.73 -2.83
N ASN A 61 7.11 2.12 -2.61
CA ASN A 61 7.95 1.60 -3.70
C ASN A 61 7.42 0.22 -4.16
N PRO A 62 7.59 -0.15 -5.45
CA PRO A 62 7.04 -1.40 -5.99
C PRO A 62 7.60 -2.67 -5.36
N GLU A 63 8.85 -2.64 -4.85
CA GLU A 63 9.61 -3.84 -4.44
C GLU A 63 9.47 -4.17 -2.94
N ILE A 64 8.42 -3.70 -2.27
CA ILE A 64 8.40 -3.70 -0.80
C ILE A 64 7.75 -4.95 -0.20
N ASN A 65 8.56 -5.64 0.61
CA ASN A 65 8.14 -6.74 1.48
C ASN A 65 7.92 -6.33 2.96
N LYS A 66 8.23 -5.08 3.34
CA LYS A 66 8.26 -4.59 4.75
C LYS A 66 7.16 -3.58 5.11
N ILE A 67 5.97 -3.74 4.53
CA ILE A 67 4.84 -2.81 4.74
C ILE A 67 4.41 -2.74 6.22
N GLU A 68 4.44 -3.87 6.93
CA GLU A 68 4.05 -3.91 8.34
C GLU A 68 5.03 -3.15 9.24
N ASN A 69 6.32 -3.12 8.91
CA ASN A 69 7.30 -2.30 9.63
C ASN A 69 6.98 -0.81 9.47
N LEU A 70 6.66 -0.38 8.24
CA LEU A 70 6.26 1.00 7.98
C LEU A 70 4.98 1.37 8.74
N LYS A 71 3.95 0.49 8.73
CA LYS A 71 2.72 0.72 9.51
C LYS A 71 3.00 0.84 11.00
N THR A 72 3.89 0.01 11.53
CA THR A 72 4.28 0.01 12.94
C THR A 72 5.00 1.30 13.31
N ALA A 73 5.99 1.71 12.51
CA ALA A 73 6.69 2.98 12.70
C ALA A 73 5.74 4.19 12.65
N ILE A 74 4.75 4.19 11.74
CA ILE A 74 3.73 5.25 11.66
C ILE A 74 2.89 5.30 12.94
N LYS A 75 2.43 4.14 13.44
CA LYS A 75 1.65 4.05 14.68
C LYS A 75 2.46 4.50 15.90
N ASN A 76 3.72 4.08 16.01
CA ASN A 76 4.61 4.52 17.08
C ASN A 76 4.85 6.04 17.04
N THR A 77 5.03 6.59 15.84
CA THR A 77 5.33 8.02 15.62
C THR A 77 4.13 8.93 15.90
N ILE A 78 2.94 8.55 15.46
CA ILE A 78 1.74 9.41 15.56
C ILE A 78 0.95 9.10 16.82
N GLY A 79 0.82 7.82 17.19
CA GLY A 79 0.06 7.30 18.32
C GLY A 79 -0.70 6.02 17.95
N ASN A 80 -1.08 5.22 18.96
CA ASN A 80 -1.77 3.95 18.75
C ASN A 80 -3.20 4.08 18.20
N GLU A 81 -3.84 5.25 18.35
CA GLU A 81 -5.19 5.55 17.84
C GLU A 81 -5.17 6.01 16.37
N VAL A 82 -4.29 5.41 15.56
CA VAL A 82 -4.09 5.75 14.15
C VAL A 82 -4.44 4.57 13.28
N SER A 83 -5.29 4.81 12.29
CA SER A 83 -5.58 3.83 11.25
C SER A 83 -4.61 3.98 10.08
N CYS A 84 -3.99 2.88 9.69
CA CYS A 84 -3.08 2.80 8.53
C CYS A 84 -3.69 1.81 7.53
N THR A 85 -4.30 2.32 6.46
CA THR A 85 -4.97 1.50 5.45
C THR A 85 -4.11 1.42 4.19
N ARG A 86 -3.73 0.20 3.76
CA ARG A 86 -3.07 -0.02 2.47
C ARG A 86 -4.11 0.08 1.35
N LEU A 87 -3.80 0.87 0.34
CA LEU A 87 -4.45 0.90 -0.96
C LEU A 87 -3.53 0.20 -1.93
N SER A 88 -3.92 -0.98 -2.37
CA SER A 88 -3.25 -1.73 -3.43
C SER A 88 -4.24 -2.01 -4.53
N ASP A 89 -3.76 -2.04 -5.76
CA ASP A 89 -4.57 -2.52 -6.88
C ASP A 89 -4.92 -3.97 -6.60
N THR A 90 -6.22 -4.28 -6.55
CA THR A 90 -6.73 -5.64 -6.35
C THR A 90 -7.35 -6.11 -7.65
N THR A 91 -6.98 -7.33 -8.07
CA THR A 91 -7.59 -7.99 -9.21
C THR A 91 -8.37 -9.18 -8.70
N VAL A 92 -9.65 -9.25 -9.04
CA VAL A 92 -10.50 -10.41 -8.74
C VAL A 92 -10.28 -11.43 -9.84
N ILE A 93 -9.79 -12.62 -9.48
CA ILE A 93 -9.63 -13.75 -10.38
C ILE A 93 -10.73 -14.75 -10.04
N GLU A 94 -11.57 -15.07 -11.01
CA GLU A 94 -12.56 -16.14 -10.91
C GLU A 94 -12.01 -17.37 -11.62
N ILE A 95 -11.94 -18.49 -10.90
CA ILE A 95 -11.57 -19.78 -11.47
C ILE A 95 -12.85 -20.60 -11.59
N ARG A 96 -13.17 -20.99 -12.82
CA ARG A 96 -14.33 -21.83 -13.15
C ARG A 96 -13.86 -23.23 -13.54
N ASP A 97 -14.74 -24.20 -13.34
CA ASP A 97 -14.50 -25.60 -13.72
C ASP A 97 -13.24 -26.20 -13.08
N ALA A 98 -12.88 -25.76 -11.86
CA ALA A 98 -11.88 -26.43 -11.05
C ALA A 98 -12.39 -27.81 -10.65
N ASP A 99 -11.55 -28.83 -10.81
CA ASP A 99 -11.89 -30.20 -10.43
C ASP A 99 -12.07 -30.31 -8.90
N GLU A 100 -12.95 -31.19 -8.43
CA GLU A 100 -13.23 -31.36 -6.99
C GLU A 100 -12.01 -31.87 -6.20
N GLU A 101 -11.07 -32.55 -6.87
CA GLU A 101 -9.81 -33.00 -6.28
C GLU A 101 -8.74 -31.90 -6.29
N SER A 102 -8.99 -30.75 -6.96
CA SER A 102 -8.03 -29.65 -7.05
C SER A 102 -7.75 -29.05 -5.69
N THR A 103 -6.48 -28.98 -5.32
CA THR A 103 -6.05 -28.40 -4.05
C THR A 103 -5.81 -26.90 -4.15
N ASN A 104 -5.94 -26.19 -3.02
CA ASN A 104 -5.60 -24.76 -2.93
C ASN A 104 -4.14 -24.49 -3.34
N GLU A 105 -3.22 -25.42 -3.06
CA GLU A 105 -1.80 -25.29 -3.39
C GLU A 105 -1.56 -25.35 -4.90
N GLU A 106 -2.26 -26.25 -5.61
CA GLU A 106 -2.20 -26.34 -7.08
C GLU A 106 -2.79 -25.11 -7.74
N ILE A 107 -3.92 -24.62 -7.22
CA ILE A 107 -4.55 -23.39 -7.70
C ILE A 107 -3.61 -22.19 -7.53
N LEU A 108 -3.00 -22.03 -6.34
CA LEU A 108 -2.08 -20.93 -6.07
C LEU A 108 -0.84 -20.97 -6.96
N LYS A 109 -0.28 -22.17 -7.23
CA LYS A 109 0.87 -22.34 -8.14
C LYS A 109 0.60 -21.83 -9.57
N VAL A 110 -0.64 -21.91 -10.04
CA VAL A 110 -1.01 -21.43 -11.39
C VAL A 110 -1.23 -19.92 -11.40
N ILE A 111 -1.61 -19.32 -10.27
CA ILE A 111 -1.88 -17.89 -10.12
C ILE A 111 -0.61 -17.07 -9.82
N GLU A 112 0.41 -17.66 -9.19
CA GLU A 112 1.71 -17.00 -8.99
C GLU A 112 2.40 -16.74 -10.34
N VAL A 113 2.38 -15.47 -10.79
CA VAL A 113 3.08 -14.95 -11.98
C VAL A 113 4.37 -14.24 -11.58
#